data_AF-A0A820IQ93-F1
#
_entry.id   AF-A0A820IQ93-F1
#
_cell.length_a   1.000
_cell.length_b   1.000
_cell.length_c   1.000
_cell.angle_alpha   90.00
_cell.angle_beta   90.00
_cell.angle_gamma   90.00
#
_symmetry.space_group_name_H-M   'P 1'
#
loop_
_entity.id
_entity.type
_entity.pdbx_description
1 polymer ?
#
loop_
_entity_poly.entity_id
_entity_poly.type
_entity_poly.pdbx_seq_one_letter_code
_entity_poly.pdbx_strand_id
1 'polypeptide(L)'
;MPVILTQNIATELGLINGINGIFRQLVYHEDSVSTGNLSEMFPNNTQYIRRPIYALIEIVKSKIECKLQDLEPKLIPIPLIEQTFQVDVADLIPKDKKPKSNQKTILSIKRSALPLVPAYCITTHKSQGQTLSKVVIDLKLP
;
A
#
# COMPACT_ATOMS: atom_id res chain seq x y z
N MET A 1 -10.14 -6.87 -6.91
CA MET A 1 -10.25 -5.43 -6.61
C MET A 1 -9.18 -4.66 -7.38
N PRO A 2 -9.49 -3.58 -8.10
CA PRO A 2 -8.48 -2.78 -8.80
C PRO A 2 -7.54 -2.09 -7.79
N VAL A 3 -6.24 -2.20 -8.02
CA VAL A 3 -5.19 -1.64 -7.17
C VAL A 3 -4.08 -1.00 -8.00
N ILE A 4 -3.41 -0.01 -7.41
CA ILE A 4 -2.20 0.62 -7.96
C ILE A 4 -1.02 0.26 -7.06
N LEU A 5 0.09 -0.12 -7.69
CA LEU A 5 1.37 -0.27 -7.02
C LEU A 5 1.95 1.11 -6.70
N THR A 6 2.45 1.30 -5.48
CA THR A 6 2.93 2.61 -5.00
C THR A 6 4.44 2.74 -4.95
N GLN A 7 5.17 1.67 -5.29
CA GLN A 7 6.63 1.60 -5.19
C GLN A 7 7.20 0.86 -6.39
N ASN A 8 8.45 1.17 -6.74
CA ASN A 8 9.21 0.40 -7.72
C ASN A 8 9.75 -0.86 -7.02
N ILE A 9 9.35 -2.04 -7.48
CA ILE A 9 9.80 -3.32 -6.92
C ILE A 9 10.83 -3.97 -7.85
N ALA A 10 10.47 -4.11 -9.13
CA ALA A 10 11.29 -4.75 -10.15
C ALA A 10 11.02 -4.06 -11.48
N THR A 11 11.74 -2.97 -11.73
CA THR A 11 11.53 -2.07 -12.87
C THR A 11 11.72 -2.78 -14.22
N GLU A 12 12.68 -3.68 -14.27
CA GLU A 12 13.02 -4.56 -15.39
C GLU A 12 11.88 -5.51 -15.75
N LEU A 13 11.10 -5.94 -14.75
CA LEU A 13 9.90 -6.77 -14.91
C LEU A 13 8.62 -5.96 -15.12
N GLY A 14 8.73 -4.63 -15.15
CA GLY A 14 7.60 -3.72 -15.28
C GLY A 14 6.80 -3.52 -13.97
N LEU A 15 7.32 -3.94 -12.82
CA LEU A 15 6.71 -3.72 -11.51
C LEU A 15 7.12 -2.35 -10.95
N ILE A 16 6.49 -1.32 -11.51
CA ILE A 16 6.80 0.09 -11.23
C ILE A 16 5.66 0.79 -10.50
N ASN A 17 5.99 1.87 -9.79
CA ASN A 17 5.00 2.75 -9.18
C ASN A 17 4.02 3.28 -10.24
N GLY A 18 2.73 3.24 -9.92
CA GLY A 18 1.64 3.63 -10.82
C GLY A 18 1.07 2.50 -11.67
N ILE A 19 1.68 1.29 -11.66
CA ILE A 19 1.10 0.17 -12.42
C ILE A 19 -0.21 -0.29 -11.79
N ASN A 20 -1.21 -0.48 -12.66
CA ASN A 20 -2.52 -1.03 -12.29
C ASN A 20 -2.48 -2.55 -12.28
N GLY A 21 -3.18 -3.15 -11.31
CA GLY A 21 -3.41 -4.58 -11.24
C GLY A 21 -4.76 -4.91 -10.62
N ILE A 22 -5.11 -6.20 -10.63
CA ILE A 22 -6.27 -6.71 -9.94
C ILE A 22 -5.80 -7.53 -8.74
N PHE A 23 -6.11 -7.06 -7.54
CA PHE A 23 -5.96 -7.83 -6.32
C PHE A 23 -6.86 -9.06 -6.36
N ARG A 24 -6.25 -10.24 -6.23
CA ARG A 24 -6.94 -11.54 -6.25
C ARG A 24 -7.03 -12.17 -4.87
N GLN A 25 -5.91 -12.22 -4.14
CA GLN A 25 -5.87 -12.92 -2.85
C GLN A 25 -4.84 -12.30 -1.91
N LEU A 26 -5.15 -12.28 -0.62
CA LEU A 26 -4.16 -12.05 0.45
C LEU A 26 -3.66 -13.40 0.93
N VAL A 27 -2.34 -13.56 1.02
CA VAL A 27 -1.73 -14.76 1.62
C VAL A 27 -1.21 -14.39 3.00
N TYR A 28 -1.62 -15.19 3.98
CA TYR A 28 -1.36 -14.99 5.40
C TYR A 28 -1.38 -16.34 6.11
N HIS A 29 -0.77 -16.40 7.29
CA HIS A 29 -0.86 -17.58 8.14
C HIS A 29 -2.20 -17.61 8.89
N GLU A 30 -2.81 -18.79 9.07
CA GLU A 30 -4.12 -18.94 9.74
C GLU A 30 -4.11 -18.41 11.19
N ASP A 31 -2.96 -18.54 11.86
CA ASP A 31 -2.72 -18.02 13.22
C ASP A 31 -2.70 -16.47 13.30
N SER A 32 -2.77 -15.77 12.16
CA SER A 32 -2.76 -14.32 12.10
C SER A 32 -4.16 -13.68 12.09
N VAL A 33 -5.21 -14.51 12.04
CA VAL A 33 -6.60 -14.07 12.02
C VAL A 33 -7.06 -13.72 13.44
N SER A 34 -7.55 -12.49 13.63
CA SER A 34 -8.17 -12.05 14.88
C SER A 34 -9.69 -12.16 14.77
N THR A 35 -10.28 -12.96 15.66
CA THR A 35 -11.74 -13.16 15.80
C THR A 35 -12.34 -12.43 17.01
N GLY A 36 -11.52 -11.70 17.78
CA GLY A 36 -11.98 -10.98 18.98
C GLY A 36 -13.03 -9.93 18.65
N ASN A 37 -14.11 -9.91 19.45
CA ASN A 37 -15.30 -9.07 19.37
C ASN A 37 -15.13 -7.83 18.48
N LEU A 38 -15.52 -8.00 17.23
CA LEU A 38 -15.56 -6.92 16.28
C LEU A 38 -16.64 -5.94 16.72
N SER A 39 -16.25 -4.67 16.81
CA SER A 39 -17.18 -3.55 16.96
C SER A 39 -18.38 -3.76 16.03
N GLU A 40 -19.60 -3.47 16.50
CA GLU A 40 -20.87 -3.58 15.74
C GLU A 40 -20.84 -2.84 14.38
N MET A 41 -19.79 -2.05 14.14
CA MET A 41 -19.52 -1.29 12.93
C MET A 41 -19.18 -2.15 11.68
N PHE A 42 -18.75 -3.41 11.83
CA PHE A 42 -18.36 -4.25 10.69
C PHE A 42 -19.25 -5.49 10.52
N PRO A 43 -19.50 -5.95 9.27
CA PRO A 43 -20.23 -7.18 9.03
C PRO A 43 -19.62 -8.40 9.74
N ASN A 44 -20.47 -9.32 10.20
CA ASN A 44 -20.09 -10.52 10.97
C ASN A 44 -19.12 -11.47 10.25
N ASN A 45 -18.94 -11.32 8.93
CA ASN A 45 -18.01 -12.10 8.12
C ASN A 45 -16.64 -11.41 7.91
N THR A 46 -16.39 -10.28 8.58
CA THR A 46 -15.12 -9.55 8.48
C THR A 46 -14.01 -10.27 9.25
N GLN A 47 -12.88 -10.53 8.61
CA GLN A 47 -11.71 -11.13 9.25
C GLN A 47 -10.57 -10.10 9.30
N TYR A 48 -9.93 -9.98 10.47
CA TYR A 48 -8.80 -9.09 10.65
C TYR A 48 -7.50 -9.88 10.61
N ILE A 49 -6.68 -9.58 9.61
CA ILE A 49 -5.41 -10.27 9.37
C ILE A 49 -4.28 -9.38 9.87
N ARG A 50 -3.55 -9.82 10.90
CA ARG A 50 -2.47 -9.02 11.51
C ARG A 50 -1.12 -9.18 10.82
N ARG A 51 -0.86 -10.33 10.21
CA ARG A 51 0.44 -10.69 9.64
C ARG A 51 0.29 -11.27 8.22
N PRO A 52 -0.06 -10.43 7.22
CA PRO A 52 -0.01 -10.87 5.84
C PRO A 52 1.45 -11.12 5.41
N ILE A 53 1.64 -12.05 4.47
CA ILE A 53 2.95 -12.41 3.92
C ILE A 53 3.15 -11.72 2.57
N TYR A 54 2.16 -11.82 1.68
CA TYR A 54 2.13 -11.16 0.39
C TYR A 54 0.72 -11.09 -0.16
N ALA A 55 0.51 -10.28 -1.20
CA ALA A 55 -0.72 -10.23 -1.97
C ALA A 55 -0.50 -10.77 -3.38
N LEU A 56 -1.41 -11.60 -3.88
CA LEU A 56 -1.43 -12.04 -5.27
C LEU A 56 -2.17 -11.00 -6.12
N ILE A 57 -1.41 -10.35 -7.00
CA ILE A 57 -1.91 -9.32 -7.90
C ILE A 57 -1.78 -9.79 -9.33
N GLU A 58 -2.87 -9.71 -10.09
CA GLU A 58 -2.84 -9.92 -11.53
C GLU A 58 -2.44 -8.62 -12.24
N ILE A 59 -1.34 -8.67 -13.00
CA ILE A 59 -0.82 -7.52 -13.74
C ILE A 59 -0.65 -7.90 -15.21
N VAL A 60 -1.63 -7.51 -16.04
CA VAL A 60 -1.68 -7.87 -17.46
C VAL A 60 -0.49 -7.32 -18.27
N LYS A 61 0.04 -6.17 -17.85
CA LYS A 61 1.14 -5.44 -18.52
C LYS A 61 2.53 -5.78 -18.00
N SER A 62 2.66 -6.77 -17.12
CA SER A 62 3.98 -7.16 -16.61
C SER A 62 4.83 -7.78 -17.72
N LYS A 63 6.15 -7.65 -17.60
CA LYS A 63 7.12 -8.28 -18.52
C LYS A 63 7.59 -9.64 -18.00
N ILE A 64 6.85 -10.22 -17.05
CA ILE A 64 7.20 -11.51 -16.45
C ILE A 64 6.76 -12.60 -17.43
N GLU A 65 7.72 -13.09 -18.20
CA GLU A 65 7.53 -14.15 -19.19
C GLU A 65 7.64 -15.56 -18.58
N CYS A 66 8.31 -15.68 -17.44
CA CYS A 66 8.43 -16.94 -16.72
C CYS A 66 7.15 -17.23 -15.92
N LYS A 67 6.62 -18.45 -16.07
CA LYS A 67 5.63 -18.97 -15.12
C LYS A 67 6.34 -19.14 -13.78
N LEU A 68 5.92 -18.40 -12.76
CA LEU A 68 6.25 -18.75 -11.38
C LEU A 68 5.66 -20.15 -11.16
N GLN A 69 6.49 -21.08 -10.69
CA GLN A 69 6.06 -22.47 -10.45
C GLN A 69 4.80 -22.43 -9.57
N ASP A 70 3.78 -23.20 -9.97
CA ASP A 70 2.48 -23.31 -9.31
C ASP A 70 1.56 -22.07 -9.33
N LEU A 71 1.89 -21.03 -10.11
CA LEU A 71 1.06 -19.83 -10.22
C LEU A 71 0.52 -19.62 -11.64
N GLU A 72 -0.73 -19.13 -11.74
CA GLU A 72 -1.30 -18.78 -13.04
C GLU A 72 -0.49 -17.67 -13.72
N PRO A 73 -0.45 -17.63 -15.06
CA PRO A 73 0.24 -16.57 -15.79
C PRO A 73 -0.24 -15.18 -15.35
N LYS A 74 0.70 -14.24 -15.17
CA LYS A 74 0.44 -12.83 -14.79
C LYS A 74 -0.06 -12.60 -13.36
N LEU A 75 -0.21 -13.64 -12.54
CA LEU A 75 -0.29 -13.49 -11.09
C LEU A 75 1.11 -13.28 -10.54
N ILE A 76 1.25 -12.27 -9.69
CA ILE A 76 2.53 -11.83 -9.17
C ILE A 76 2.38 -11.67 -7.66
N PRO A 77 3.21 -12.36 -6.85
CA PRO A 77 3.24 -12.15 -5.42
C PRO A 77 3.93 -10.82 -5.12
N ILE A 78 3.19 -9.90 -4.52
CA ILE A 78 3.69 -8.60 -4.06
C ILE A 78 3.92 -8.69 -2.55
N PRO A 79 5.19 -8.68 -2.08
CA PRO A 79 5.50 -8.79 -0.66
C PRO A 79 5.19 -7.48 0.08
N LEU A 80 5.19 -7.56 1.41
CA LEU A 80 5.20 -6.37 2.25
C LEU A 80 6.52 -5.60 2.05
N ILE A 81 6.42 -4.28 2.08
CA ILE A 81 7.58 -3.39 2.06
C ILE A 81 7.67 -2.66 3.40
N GLU A 82 8.88 -2.62 3.94
CA GLU A 82 9.21 -1.83 5.11
C GLU A 82 9.66 -0.43 4.70
N GLN A 83 9.04 0.58 5.29
CA GLN A 83 9.42 1.98 5.10
C GLN A 83 9.64 2.63 6.46
N THR A 84 10.74 3.38 6.58
CA THR A 84 11.06 4.16 7.78
C THR A 84 10.80 5.63 7.51
N PHE A 85 9.98 6.25 8.35
CA PHE A 85 9.66 7.67 8.32
C PHE A 85 10.35 8.34 9.49
N GLN A 86 11.12 9.39 9.23
CA GLN A 86 11.71 10.23 10.26
C GLN A 86 10.94 11.55 10.30
N VAL A 87 10.42 11.89 11.47
CA VAL A 87 9.68 13.12 11.70
C VAL A 87 10.37 13.88 12.81
N ASP A 88 10.73 15.14 12.55
CA ASP A 88 11.19 16.02 13.61
C ASP A 88 9.99 16.48 14.43
N VAL A 89 9.97 16.06 15.69
CA VAL A 89 8.93 16.42 16.65
C VAL A 89 8.94 17.93 16.91
N ALA A 90 10.05 18.63 16.68
CA ALA A 90 10.12 20.08 16.78
C ALA A 90 9.26 20.81 15.73
N ASP A 91 8.95 20.16 14.60
CA ASP A 91 8.06 20.70 13.56
C ASP A 91 6.56 20.47 13.90
N LEU A 92 6.27 19.49 14.76
CA LEU A 92 4.91 19.16 15.19
C LEU A 92 4.45 19.95 16.42
N ILE A 93 5.39 20.52 17.19
CA ILE A 93 5.09 21.27 18.41
C ILE A 93 5.02 22.78 18.10
N PRO A 94 3.98 23.51 18.57
CA PRO A 94 3.91 24.96 18.48
C PRO A 94 5.15 25.65 19.09
N LYS A 95 5.62 26.73 18.47
CA LYS A 95 6.87 27.44 18.84
C LYS A 95 6.94 27.83 20.33
N ASP A 96 5.80 28.02 20.98
CA ASP A 96 5.68 28.44 22.38
C ASP A 96 5.99 27.34 23.42
N LYS A 97 6.08 26.06 23.01
CA LYS A 97 6.41 24.92 23.89
C LYS A 97 7.71 24.22 23.50
N LYS A 98 8.61 24.89 22.76
CA LYS A 98 9.90 24.29 22.38
C LYS A 98 10.76 24.05 23.64
N PRO A 99 11.17 22.81 23.93
CA PRO A 99 12.07 22.52 25.04
C PRO A 99 13.46 23.13 24.77
N LYS A 100 14.05 23.79 25.76
CA LYS A 100 15.39 24.43 25.70
C LYS A 100 16.56 23.42 25.68
N SER A 101 16.30 22.15 25.41
CA SER A 101 17.27 21.04 25.56
C SER A 101 17.66 20.47 24.20
N ASN A 102 18.96 20.22 24.00
CA ASN A 102 19.56 19.53 22.84
C ASN A 102 19.20 18.02 22.79
N GLN A 103 17.98 17.64 23.16
CA GLN A 103 17.50 16.27 23.02
C GLN A 103 17.14 16.00 21.57
N LYS A 104 17.58 14.86 21.03
CA LYS A 104 17.19 14.40 19.68
C LYS A 104 15.66 14.37 19.57
N THR A 105 15.10 15.29 18.80
CA THR A 105 13.66 15.43 18.52
C THR A 105 13.22 14.57 17.34
N ILE A 106 14.03 13.62 16.87
CA ILE A 106 13.69 12.80 15.69
C ILE A 106 12.93 11.55 16.12
N LEU A 107 11.66 11.47 15.76
CA LEU A 107 10.84 10.26 15.87
C LEU A 107 11.01 9.42 14.61
N SER A 108 11.47 8.18 14.76
CA SER A 108 11.60 7.21 13.66
C SER A 108 10.47 6.18 13.74
N ILE A 109 9.60 6.14 12.73
CA ILE A 109 8.46 5.24 12.63
C ILE A 109 8.73 4.24 11.51
N LYS A 110 8.75 2.95 11.82
CA LYS A 110 8.85 1.88 10.82
C LYS A 110 7.45 1.33 10.52
N ARG A 111 7.08 1.26 9.25
CA ARG A 111 5.82 0.69 8.77
C ARG A 111 6.12 -0.45 7.81
N SER A 112 5.59 -1.64 8.09
CA SER A 112 5.55 -2.76 7.15
C SER A 112 4.14 -2.88 6.58
N ALA A 113 3.98 -2.72 5.27
CA ALA A 113 2.68 -2.75 4.62
C ALA A 113 2.79 -3.22 3.17
N LEU A 114 1.68 -3.70 2.61
CA LEU A 114 1.58 -3.93 1.18
C LEU A 114 1.72 -2.59 0.44
N PRO A 115 2.56 -2.49 -0.60
CA PRO A 115 2.76 -1.25 -1.36
C PRO A 115 1.61 -1.02 -2.36
N LEU A 116 0.37 -1.22 -1.93
CA LEU A 116 -0.83 -1.21 -2.78
C LEU A 116 -1.84 -0.22 -2.24
N VAL A 117 -2.53 0.47 -3.13
CA VAL A 117 -3.71 1.29 -2.80
C VAL A 117 -4.88 0.90 -3.70
N PRO A 118 -6.13 0.96 -3.23
CA PRO A 118 -7.29 0.80 -4.10
C PRO A 118 -7.25 1.81 -5.25
N ALA A 119 -7.55 1.37 -6.46
CA ALA A 119 -7.46 2.19 -7.67
C ALA A 119 -8.82 2.72 -8.14
N TYR A 120 -9.79 2.87 -7.23
CA TYR A 120 -11.11 3.40 -7.57
C TYR A 120 -11.08 4.92 -7.78
N CYS A 121 -10.31 5.62 -6.96
CA CYS A 121 -10.14 7.07 -7.03
C CYS A 121 -8.74 7.44 -6.55
N ILE A 122 -8.19 8.50 -7.15
CA ILE A 122 -6.91 9.09 -6.76
C ILE A 122 -7.08 10.60 -6.78
N THR A 123 -6.48 11.30 -5.83
CA THR A 123 -6.50 12.76 -5.85
C THR A 123 -5.62 13.28 -6.97
N THR A 124 -5.95 14.46 -7.49
CA THR A 124 -5.16 15.13 -8.54
C THR A 124 -3.67 15.22 -8.17
N HIS A 125 -3.38 15.63 -6.93
CA HIS A 125 -2.01 15.67 -6.40
C HIS A 125 -1.32 14.31 -6.42
N LYS A 126 -2.01 13.21 -6.11
CA LYS A 126 -1.42 11.86 -6.10
C LYS A 126 -1.24 11.30 -7.51
N SER A 127 -2.05 11.75 -8.48
CA SER A 127 -1.89 11.40 -9.89
C SER A 127 -0.78 12.16 -10.61
N GLN A 128 -0.20 13.21 -9.99
CA GLN A 128 0.83 14.02 -10.62
C GLN A 128 2.06 13.18 -11.01
N GLY A 129 2.47 13.27 -12.28
CA GLY A 129 3.59 12.49 -12.83
C GLY A 129 3.26 11.04 -13.19
N GLN A 130 2.00 10.59 -13.03
CA GLN A 130 1.58 9.25 -13.45
C GLN A 130 1.03 9.25 -14.88
N THR A 131 1.22 8.12 -15.57
CA THR A 131 0.60 7.87 -16.89
C THR A 131 -0.68 7.06 -16.71
N LEU A 132 -1.83 7.73 -16.76
CA LEU A 132 -3.15 7.09 -16.60
C LEU A 132 -3.82 6.87 -17.96
N SER A 133 -4.05 5.61 -18.34
CA SER A 133 -4.58 5.28 -19.68
C SER A 133 -6.10 5.49 -19.82
N LYS A 134 -6.85 5.41 -18.73
CA LYS A 134 -8.31 5.63 -18.67
C LYS A 134 -8.65 6.25 -17.33
N VAL A 135 -9.30 7.41 -17.32
CA VAL A 135 -9.64 8.15 -16.10
C VAL A 135 -11.02 8.78 -16.24
N VAL A 136 -11.76 8.84 -15.13
CA VAL A 136 -12.97 9.64 -14.97
C VAL A 136 -12.63 10.74 -13.96
N ILE A 137 -12.93 11.99 -14.28
CA ILE A 137 -12.61 13.14 -13.43
C ILE A 137 -13.93 13.75 -12.97
N ASP A 138 -14.14 13.82 -11.66
CA ASP A 138 -15.19 14.65 -11.08
C ASP A 138 -14.66 16.09 -10.97
N LEU A 139 -15.22 16.97 -11.80
CA LEU A 139 -14.85 18.39 -11.87
C LEU A 139 -15.79 19.28 -11.06
N LYS A 140 -16.52 18.74 -10.07
CA LYS A 140 -17.33 19.56 -9.17
C LYS A 140 -16.49 20.71 -8.63
N LEU A 141 -16.83 21.93 -9.06
CA LEU A 141 -16.22 23.15 -8.57
C LEU A 141 -16.64 23.34 -7.10
N PRO A 142 -15.70 23.70 -6.20
CA PRO A 142 -16.03 24.08 -4.83
C PRO A 142 -16.92 25.33 -4.76
#